data_AF-A0A968BZD3-F1
#
_entry.id   AF-A0A968BZD3-F1
#
_cell.length_a   1.000
_cell.length_b   1.000
_cell.length_c   1.000
_cell.angle_alpha   90.00
_cell.angle_beta   90.00
_cell.angle_gamma   90.00
#
_symmetry.space_group_name_H-M   'P 1'
#
loop_
_entity.id
_entity.type
_entity.pdbx_description
1 polymer ?
#
loop_
_entity_poly.entity_id
_entity_poly.type
_entity_poly.pdbx_seq_one_letter_code
_entity_poly.pdbx_strand_id
1 'polypeptide(L)'
;MTIETEGQSPNPPHSPEEFSHQHEAVRKELRSWGITLLIFGVLHIVASGFLSSSFGVMLIVVGLASFYFRSASMLVVYAVTLAWAGISNLTSGEWLWIGFAALQGFFCFRILRRFLHYREAEAALEAPSDLEASGLTPQRTAKVFPWAGFFLGGFSLLALVAAFGLVIVLVIISTTETMPTFLSILEDLAVSAGVLGFALGLASLLCRYRWKIVAIMGMIAGLLTLIIEVVVGLIF
;
A
#
# COMPACT_ATOMS: atom_id res chain seq x y z
N MET A 1 29.67 38.06 -33.51
CA MET A 1 28.26 38.31 -33.17
C MET A 1 27.85 37.23 -32.19
N THR A 2 28.10 37.48 -30.91
CA THR A 2 27.81 36.57 -29.80
C THR A 2 26.42 36.92 -29.26
N ILE A 3 25.48 36.00 -29.38
CA ILE A 3 24.14 36.14 -28.84
C ILE A 3 24.27 35.89 -27.33
N GLU A 4 24.24 36.95 -26.54
CA GLU A 4 24.04 36.85 -25.10
C GLU A 4 22.63 36.32 -24.86
N THR A 5 22.54 35.06 -24.45
CA THR A 5 21.30 34.51 -23.93
C THR A 5 21.03 35.15 -22.57
N GLU A 6 20.15 36.14 -22.55
CA GLU A 6 19.58 36.72 -21.33
C GLU A 6 19.21 35.59 -20.37
N GLY A 7 19.90 35.54 -19.24
CA GLY A 7 19.67 34.60 -18.17
C GLY A 7 18.24 34.76 -17.68
N GLN A 8 17.35 33.89 -18.14
CA GLN A 8 16.00 33.77 -17.62
C GLN A 8 16.13 33.47 -16.12
N SER A 9 15.88 34.49 -15.31
CA SER A 9 15.88 34.39 -13.87
C SER A 9 14.98 33.21 -13.48
N PRO A 10 15.47 32.23 -12.70
CA PRO A 10 14.65 31.12 -12.26
C PRO A 10 13.38 31.69 -11.61
N ASN A 11 12.21 31.21 -12.04
CA ASN A 11 10.93 31.61 -11.46
C ASN A 11 11.06 31.63 -9.94
N PRO A 12 10.61 32.70 -9.26
CA PRO A 12 10.76 32.80 -7.82
C PRO A 12 10.14 31.56 -7.18
N PRO A 13 10.78 30.99 -6.15
CA PRO A 13 10.21 29.88 -5.39
C PRO A 13 8.79 30.27 -4.95
N HIS A 14 7.87 29.31 -5.02
CA HIS A 14 6.47 29.45 -4.63
C HIS A 14 6.32 30.28 -3.36
N SER A 15 5.28 31.11 -3.29
CA SER A 15 5.07 31.95 -2.11
C SER A 15 4.85 31.06 -0.87
N PRO A 16 5.24 31.51 0.34
CA PRO A 16 5.00 30.76 1.57
C PRO A 16 3.52 30.35 1.76
N GLU A 17 2.58 31.14 1.23
CA GLU A 17 1.15 30.85 1.24
C GLU A 17 0.78 29.64 0.36
N GLU A 18 1.37 29.54 -0.84
CA GLU A 18 1.13 28.42 -1.75
C GLU A 18 1.58 27.08 -1.14
N PHE A 19 2.74 27.06 -0.47
CA PHE A 19 3.23 25.87 0.23
C PHE A 19 2.29 25.46 1.38
N SER A 20 1.80 26.41 2.17
CA SER A 20 0.86 26.13 3.25
C SER A 20 -0.42 25.46 2.75
N HIS A 21 -1.00 25.98 1.66
CA HIS A 21 -2.20 25.41 1.05
C HIS A 21 -2.00 23.98 0.53
N GLN A 22 -0.83 23.69 -0.07
CA GLN A 22 -0.53 22.34 -0.54
C GLN A 22 -0.45 21.34 0.60
N HIS A 23 0.17 21.70 1.73
CA HIS A 23 0.29 20.80 2.88
C HIS A 23 -1.06 20.50 3.53
N GLU A 24 -1.90 21.51 3.67
CA GLU A 24 -3.26 21.31 4.17
C GLU A 24 -4.06 20.38 3.24
N ALA A 25 -3.91 20.55 1.92
CA ALA A 25 -4.53 19.67 0.94
C ALA A 25 -4.07 18.21 1.09
N VAL A 26 -2.76 17.96 1.24
CA VAL A 26 -2.21 16.61 1.50
C VAL A 26 -2.82 16.02 2.76
N ARG A 27 -2.81 16.77 3.87
CA ARG A 27 -3.30 16.29 5.16
C ARG A 27 -4.80 15.97 5.10
N LYS A 28 -5.59 16.82 4.46
CA LYS A 28 -7.03 16.60 4.26
C LYS A 28 -7.28 15.37 3.41
N GLU A 29 -6.49 15.17 2.35
CA GLU A 29 -6.58 14.00 1.50
C GLU A 29 -6.22 12.70 2.24
N LEU A 30 -5.10 12.67 2.96
CA LEU A 30 -4.72 11.52 3.78
C LEU A 30 -5.81 11.18 4.80
N ARG A 31 -6.34 12.18 5.50
CA ARG A 31 -7.44 12.00 6.46
C ARG A 31 -8.69 11.43 5.78
N SER A 32 -9.05 11.97 4.61
CA SER A 32 -10.21 11.50 3.85
C SER A 32 -10.05 10.03 3.47
N TRP A 33 -8.89 9.64 2.93
CA TRP A 33 -8.62 8.24 2.59
C TRP A 33 -8.59 7.35 3.82
N GLY A 34 -7.98 7.79 4.92
CA GLY A 34 -7.99 7.06 6.20
C GLY A 34 -9.41 6.74 6.67
N ILE A 35 -10.30 7.74 6.69
CA ILE A 35 -11.71 7.56 7.06
C ILE A 35 -12.42 6.61 6.08
N THR A 36 -12.23 6.81 4.77
CA THR A 36 -12.82 5.95 3.73
C THR A 36 -12.43 4.48 3.92
N LEU A 37 -11.14 4.21 4.17
CA LEU A 37 -10.64 2.84 4.40
C LEU A 37 -11.20 2.22 5.69
N LEU A 38 -11.37 3.00 6.76
CA LEU A 38 -12.02 2.53 7.98
C LEU A 38 -13.49 2.14 7.72
N ILE A 39 -14.24 2.98 7.00
CA ILE A 39 -15.64 2.72 6.66
C ILE A 39 -15.75 1.45 5.80
N PHE A 40 -14.94 1.33 4.75
CA PHE A 40 -14.92 0.14 3.92
C PHE A 40 -14.46 -1.10 4.69
N GLY A 41 -13.48 -0.97 5.57
CA GLY A 41 -13.02 -2.09 6.40
C GLY A 41 -14.13 -2.63 7.32
N VAL A 42 -14.90 -1.74 7.96
CA VAL A 42 -16.08 -2.13 8.74
C VAL A 42 -17.15 -2.78 7.85
N LEU A 43 -17.40 -2.22 6.66
CA LEU A 43 -18.36 -2.80 5.71
C LEU A 43 -17.97 -4.23 5.30
N HIS A 44 -16.69 -4.48 5.04
CA HIS A 44 -16.17 -5.81 4.72
C HIS A 44 -16.41 -6.84 5.84
N ILE A 45 -16.29 -6.41 7.10
CA ILE A 45 -16.53 -7.28 8.25
C ILE A 45 -18.03 -7.57 8.42
N VAL A 46 -18.88 -6.54 8.30
CA VAL A 46 -20.33 -6.70 8.47
C VAL A 46 -20.96 -7.48 7.30
N ALA A 47 -20.42 -7.33 6.10
CA ALA A 47 -20.87 -8.02 4.89
C ALA A 47 -19.97 -9.22 4.53
N SER A 48 -19.42 -9.93 5.52
CA SER A 48 -18.41 -10.99 5.31
C SER A 48 -18.87 -12.19 4.49
N GLY A 49 -20.18 -12.33 4.23
CA GLY A 49 -20.74 -13.33 3.30
C GLY A 49 -20.64 -12.93 1.81
N PHE A 50 -20.34 -11.67 1.53
CA PHE A 50 -20.16 -11.13 0.17
C PHE A 50 -18.78 -10.50 -0.03
N LEU A 51 -18.18 -9.96 1.03
CA LEU A 51 -16.88 -9.31 1.03
C LEU A 51 -15.88 -10.09 1.88
N SER A 52 -14.61 -10.11 1.48
CA SER A 52 -13.55 -10.73 2.29
C SER A 52 -13.36 -9.98 3.63
N SER A 53 -13.57 -10.69 4.74
CA SER A 53 -13.38 -10.14 6.09
C SER A 53 -11.90 -9.88 6.39
N SER A 54 -10.98 -10.73 5.92
CA SER A 54 -9.54 -10.56 6.12
C SER A 54 -9.03 -9.28 5.41
N PHE A 55 -9.49 -9.04 4.19
CA PHE A 55 -9.25 -7.77 3.50
C PHE A 55 -9.82 -6.58 4.28
N GLY A 56 -11.01 -6.72 4.88
CA GLY A 56 -11.61 -5.72 5.76
C GLY A 56 -10.73 -5.33 6.94
N VAL A 57 -10.14 -6.32 7.62
CA VAL A 57 -9.17 -6.09 8.70
C VAL A 57 -7.95 -5.31 8.19
N MET A 58 -7.41 -5.68 7.03
CA MET A 58 -6.30 -4.95 6.42
C MET A 58 -6.67 -3.49 6.13
N LEU A 59 -7.86 -3.22 5.58
CA LEU A 59 -8.33 -1.84 5.34
C LEU A 59 -8.42 -1.02 6.63
N ILE A 60 -8.89 -1.63 7.73
CA ILE A 60 -8.90 -0.96 9.04
C ILE A 60 -7.49 -0.62 9.49
N VAL A 61 -6.56 -1.57 9.40
CA VAL A 61 -5.15 -1.36 9.79
C VAL A 61 -4.53 -0.22 8.97
N VAL A 62 -4.71 -0.22 7.65
CA VAL A 62 -4.20 0.86 6.77
C VAL A 62 -4.88 2.19 7.07
N GLY A 63 -6.20 2.19 7.30
CA GLY A 63 -6.96 3.37 7.69
C GLY A 63 -6.47 3.99 8.99
N LEU A 64 -6.22 3.17 10.02
CA LEU A 64 -5.63 3.63 11.28
C LEU A 64 -4.19 4.14 11.08
N ALA A 65 -3.39 3.42 10.30
CA ALA A 65 -2.02 3.81 9.96
C ALA A 65 -1.97 5.19 9.28
N SER A 66 -2.97 5.56 8.48
CA SER A 66 -3.09 6.89 7.87
C SER A 66 -3.03 8.05 8.88
N PHE A 67 -3.62 7.88 10.06
CA PHE A 67 -3.67 8.96 11.05
C PHE A 67 -2.33 9.13 11.77
N TYR A 68 -1.58 8.04 11.86
CA TYR A 68 -0.27 7.97 12.50
C TYR A 68 0.87 8.37 11.56
N PHE A 69 0.81 7.94 10.29
CA PHE A 69 1.79 8.22 9.24
C PHE A 69 1.25 9.27 8.27
N ARG A 70 1.49 10.55 8.58
CA ARG A 70 0.99 11.68 7.76
C ARG A 70 2.04 12.09 6.73
N SER A 71 2.23 11.29 5.69
CA SER A 71 3.22 11.55 4.62
C SER A 71 2.65 11.15 3.25
N ALA A 72 3.12 11.76 2.17
CA ALA A 72 2.68 11.41 0.81
C ALA A 72 2.94 9.92 0.49
N SER A 73 3.94 9.31 1.14
CA SER A 73 4.24 7.87 1.03
C SER A 73 3.03 6.95 1.34
N MET A 74 2.09 7.36 2.19
CA MET A 74 0.86 6.59 2.44
C MET A 74 -0.05 6.49 1.21
N LEU A 75 0.01 7.44 0.28
CA LEU A 75 -0.75 7.36 -0.97
C LEU A 75 -0.31 6.16 -1.83
N VAL A 76 0.98 5.80 -1.79
CA VAL A 76 1.47 4.58 -2.44
C VAL A 76 0.85 3.36 -1.78
N VAL A 77 0.73 3.36 -0.44
CA VAL A 77 0.08 2.27 0.30
C VAL A 77 -1.38 2.12 -0.14
N TYR A 78 -2.13 3.21 -0.23
CA TYR A 78 -3.52 3.17 -0.71
C TYR A 78 -3.62 2.67 -2.14
N ALA A 79 -2.76 3.18 -3.04
CA ALA A 79 -2.75 2.77 -4.44
C ALA A 79 -2.49 1.27 -4.58
N VAL A 80 -1.52 0.72 -3.85
CA VAL A 80 -1.20 -0.72 -3.88
C VAL A 80 -2.32 -1.56 -3.27
N THR A 81 -2.86 -1.17 -2.12
CA THR A 81 -4.01 -1.87 -1.51
C THR A 81 -5.21 -1.89 -2.46
N LEU A 82 -5.47 -0.80 -3.15
CA LEU A 82 -6.57 -0.69 -4.12
C LEU A 82 -6.28 -1.48 -5.41
N ALA A 83 -5.03 -1.48 -5.87
CA ALA A 83 -4.61 -2.28 -7.01
C ALA A 83 -4.78 -3.78 -6.72
N TRP A 84 -4.41 -4.23 -5.52
CA TRP A 84 -4.62 -5.62 -5.10
C TRP A 84 -6.11 -5.98 -5.09
N ALA A 85 -6.95 -5.11 -4.52
CA ALA A 85 -8.41 -5.31 -4.56
C ALA A 85 -8.93 -5.42 -6.00
N GLY A 86 -8.42 -4.58 -6.91
CA GLY A 86 -8.76 -4.63 -8.33
C GLY A 86 -8.33 -5.93 -9.01
N ILE A 87 -7.11 -6.42 -8.73
CA ILE A 87 -6.61 -7.69 -9.25
C ILE A 87 -7.48 -8.85 -8.73
N SER A 88 -7.75 -8.90 -7.43
CA SER A 88 -8.58 -9.93 -6.79
C SER A 88 -10.01 -9.94 -7.35
N ASN A 89 -10.60 -8.77 -7.60
CA ASN A 89 -11.90 -8.66 -8.24
C ASN A 89 -11.86 -9.13 -9.71
N LEU A 90 -10.79 -8.82 -10.44
CA LEU A 90 -10.63 -9.24 -11.83
C LEU A 90 -10.51 -10.76 -11.96
N THR A 91 -9.84 -11.43 -11.03
CA THR A 91 -9.67 -12.90 -11.04
C THR A 91 -10.96 -13.64 -10.72
N SER A 92 -11.98 -13.00 -10.14
CA SER A 92 -13.29 -13.64 -9.90
C SER A 92 -14.06 -13.97 -11.18
N GLY A 93 -13.77 -13.28 -12.29
CA GLY A 93 -14.46 -13.46 -13.58
C GLY A 93 -15.91 -12.96 -13.63
N GLU A 94 -16.50 -12.47 -12.53
CA GLU A 94 -17.87 -11.97 -12.55
C GLU A 94 -17.95 -10.56 -13.12
N TRP A 95 -18.91 -10.31 -14.01
CA TRP A 95 -19.06 -9.03 -14.71
C TRP A 95 -19.14 -7.81 -13.79
N LEU A 96 -19.82 -7.94 -12.65
CA LEU A 96 -19.95 -6.86 -11.67
C LEU A 96 -18.60 -6.54 -11.02
N TRP A 97 -17.82 -7.56 -10.64
CA TRP A 97 -16.48 -7.38 -10.06
C TRP A 97 -15.47 -6.83 -11.06
N ILE A 98 -15.57 -7.19 -12.34
CA ILE A 98 -14.76 -6.59 -13.41
C ILE A 98 -15.00 -5.08 -13.50
N GLY A 99 -16.26 -4.64 -13.38
CA GLY A 99 -16.60 -3.22 -13.33
C GLY A 99 -15.98 -2.50 -12.12
N PHE A 100 -16.02 -3.13 -10.93
CA PHE A 100 -15.36 -2.62 -9.73
C PHE A 100 -13.84 -2.57 -9.89
N ALA A 101 -13.22 -3.59 -10.50
CA ALA A 101 -11.80 -3.63 -10.77
C ALA A 101 -11.34 -2.47 -11.67
N ALA A 102 -12.12 -2.13 -12.71
CA ALA A 102 -11.83 -0.99 -13.56
C ALA A 102 -11.89 0.35 -12.79
N LEU A 103 -12.91 0.51 -11.93
CA LEU A 103 -13.03 1.69 -11.06
C LEU A 103 -11.87 1.79 -10.06
N GLN A 104 -11.46 0.67 -9.45
CA GLN A 104 -10.31 0.58 -8.56
C GLN A 104 -9.00 0.93 -9.29
N GLY A 105 -8.82 0.46 -10.52
CA GLY A 105 -7.70 0.83 -11.38
C GLY A 105 -7.66 2.34 -11.69
N PHE A 106 -8.81 2.95 -12.02
CA PHE A 106 -8.92 4.39 -12.22
C PHE A 106 -8.53 5.19 -10.96
N PHE A 107 -9.04 4.79 -9.81
CA PHE A 107 -8.69 5.45 -8.54
C PHE A 107 -7.21 5.25 -8.18
N CYS A 108 -6.66 4.05 -8.36
CA CYS A 108 -5.24 3.77 -8.15
C CYS A 108 -4.37 4.72 -8.99
N PHE A 109 -4.67 4.86 -10.28
CA PHE A 109 -3.98 5.78 -11.16
C PHE A 109 -4.07 7.23 -10.69
N ARG A 110 -5.26 7.69 -10.27
CA ARG A 110 -5.46 9.03 -9.73
C ARG A 110 -4.65 9.27 -8.45
N ILE A 111 -4.61 8.29 -7.54
CA ILE A 111 -3.83 8.37 -6.30
C ILE A 111 -2.34 8.46 -6.63
N LEU A 112 -1.83 7.66 -7.56
CA LEU A 112 -0.43 7.70 -7.97
C LEU A 112 -0.04 9.03 -8.59
N ARG A 113 -0.89 9.64 -9.42
CA ARG A 113 -0.66 10.99 -9.94
C ARG A 113 -0.54 12.03 -8.83
N ARG A 114 -1.41 11.95 -7.83
CA ARG A 114 -1.38 12.84 -6.67
C ARG A 114 -0.14 12.62 -5.81
N PHE A 115 0.25 11.37 -5.60
CA PHE A 115 1.49 11.02 -4.91
C PHE A 115 2.70 11.70 -5.55
N LEU A 116 2.84 11.65 -6.87
CA LEU A 116 3.96 12.28 -7.57
C LEU A 116 4.03 13.79 -7.29
N HIS A 117 2.90 14.48 -7.37
CA HIS A 117 2.80 15.90 -7.08
C HIS A 117 3.12 16.23 -5.61
N TYR A 118 2.55 15.48 -4.67
CA TYR A 118 2.74 15.75 -3.24
C TYR A 118 4.11 15.36 -2.70
N ARG A 119 4.78 14.39 -3.34
CA ARG A 119 6.16 14.05 -3.00
C ARG A 119 7.11 15.20 -3.27
N GLU A 120 6.89 15.96 -4.35
CA GLU A 120 7.70 17.12 -4.69
C GLU A 120 7.51 18.24 -3.67
N ALA A 121 6.25 18.51 -3.27
CA ALA A 121 5.94 19.46 -2.21
C ALA A 121 6.56 19.05 -0.85
N GLU A 122 6.46 17.77 -0.48
CA GLU A 122 7.06 17.25 0.77
C GLU A 122 8.60 17.29 0.74
N ALA A 123 9.22 17.13 -0.44
CA ALA A 123 10.67 17.20 -0.61
C ALA A 123 11.22 18.63 -0.59
N ALA A 124 10.41 19.63 -0.94
CA ALA A 124 10.78 21.05 -0.87
C ALA A 124 10.91 21.56 0.58
N LEU A 125 10.38 20.81 1.56
CA LEU A 125 10.53 21.12 2.97
C LEU A 125 11.90 20.68 3.49
N GLU A 126 12.87 21.60 3.44
CA GLU A 126 14.23 21.34 3.92
C GLU A 126 14.35 21.47 5.45
N ALA A 127 13.60 22.40 6.05
CA ALA A 127 13.72 22.72 7.47
C ALA A 127 12.80 21.85 8.36
N PRO A 128 13.32 21.27 9.46
CA PRO A 128 12.50 20.56 10.44
C PRO A 128 11.35 21.39 11.03
N SER A 129 11.52 22.71 11.15
CA SER A 129 10.50 23.64 11.62
C SER A 129 9.26 23.68 10.71
N ASP A 130 9.48 23.61 9.40
CA ASP A 130 8.41 23.75 8.40
C ASP A 130 7.60 22.47 8.31
N LEU A 131 8.29 21.33 8.49
CA LEU A 131 7.67 20.02 8.65
C LEU A 131 6.78 19.96 9.89
N GLU A 132 7.23 20.49 11.03
CA GLU A 132 6.44 20.52 12.25
C GLU A 132 5.19 21.40 12.10
N ALA A 133 5.34 22.59 11.49
CA ALA A 133 4.23 23.50 11.21
C ALA A 133 3.17 22.87 10.27
N SER A 134 3.60 22.07 9.30
CA SER A 134 2.69 21.36 8.37
C SER A 134 1.88 20.23 9.02
N GLY A 135 2.34 19.71 10.17
CA GLY A 135 1.75 18.55 10.84
C GLY A 135 1.92 17.22 10.07
N LEU A 136 2.80 17.19 9.06
CA LEU A 136 3.23 15.99 8.34
C LEU A 136 4.33 15.27 9.13
N THR A 137 4.51 13.97 8.87
CA THR A 137 5.47 13.12 9.57
C THR A 137 6.34 12.23 8.66
N PRO A 138 6.98 12.75 7.58
CA PRO A 138 7.85 11.97 6.69
C PRO A 138 8.98 11.25 7.40
N GLN A 139 9.52 11.85 8.48
CA GLN A 139 10.63 11.25 9.20
C GLN A 139 10.24 9.93 9.88
N ARG A 140 8.97 9.78 10.28
CA ARG A 140 8.46 8.53 10.87
C ARG A 140 8.34 7.45 9.81
N THR A 141 7.77 7.76 8.65
CA THR A 141 7.63 6.81 7.54
C THR A 141 9.00 6.38 7.02
N ALA A 142 9.95 7.30 6.88
CA ALA A 142 11.32 7.01 6.46
C ALA A 142 12.05 6.02 7.37
N LYS A 143 11.74 6.02 8.67
CA LYS A 143 12.30 5.08 9.65
C LYS A 143 11.57 3.75 9.69
N VAL A 144 10.23 3.77 9.63
CA VAL A 144 9.40 2.59 9.87
C VAL A 144 9.13 1.77 8.61
N PHE A 145 8.82 2.40 7.47
CA PHE A 145 8.32 1.70 6.29
C PHE A 145 9.29 0.65 5.72
N PRO A 146 10.61 0.90 5.60
CA PRO A 146 11.52 -0.11 5.08
C PRO A 146 11.51 -1.38 5.93
N TRP A 147 11.55 -1.21 7.26
CA TRP A 147 11.56 -2.32 8.21
C TRP A 147 10.22 -3.03 8.29
N ALA A 148 9.12 -2.28 8.38
CA ALA A 148 7.78 -2.86 8.36
C ALA A 148 7.52 -3.63 7.06
N GLY A 149 7.93 -3.09 5.92
CA GLY A 149 7.85 -3.77 4.63
C GLY A 149 8.65 -5.07 4.60
N PHE A 150 9.88 -5.06 5.13
CA PHE A 150 10.71 -6.25 5.25
C PHE A 150 10.07 -7.34 6.13
N PHE A 151 9.62 -6.99 7.34
CA PHE A 151 9.03 -7.97 8.25
C PHE A 151 7.69 -8.51 7.73
N LEU A 152 6.83 -7.66 7.17
CA LEU A 152 5.54 -8.10 6.63
C LEU A 152 5.71 -8.96 5.38
N GLY A 153 6.58 -8.57 4.44
CA GLY A 153 6.87 -9.37 3.25
C GLY A 153 7.62 -10.67 3.56
N GLY A 154 8.54 -10.65 4.53
CA GLY A 154 9.21 -11.87 4.99
C GLY A 154 8.25 -12.83 5.70
N PHE A 155 7.40 -12.30 6.58
CA PHE A 155 6.36 -13.07 7.25
C PHE A 155 5.37 -13.66 6.25
N SER A 156 4.91 -12.89 5.25
CA SER A 156 3.96 -13.37 4.25
C SER A 156 4.49 -14.58 3.50
N LEU A 157 5.72 -14.51 3.01
CA LEU A 157 6.32 -15.59 2.24
C LEU A 157 6.54 -16.85 3.10
N LEU A 158 7.03 -16.67 4.34
CA LEU A 158 7.23 -17.79 5.26
C LEU A 158 5.90 -18.44 5.67
N ALA A 159 4.89 -17.64 5.98
CA ALA A 159 3.57 -18.12 6.34
C ALA A 159 2.92 -18.89 5.19
N LEU A 160 3.05 -18.40 3.96
CA LEU A 160 2.52 -19.06 2.77
C LEU A 160 3.21 -20.42 2.52
N VAL A 161 4.55 -20.45 2.56
CA VAL A 161 5.32 -21.70 2.41
C VAL A 161 4.97 -22.70 3.52
N ALA A 162 4.83 -22.24 4.77
CA ALA A 162 4.43 -23.08 5.89
C ALA A 162 3.01 -23.62 5.72
N ALA A 163 2.06 -22.80 5.24
CA ALA A 163 0.70 -23.23 4.93
C ALA A 163 0.72 -24.34 3.89
N PHE A 164 1.34 -24.13 2.72
CA PHE A 164 1.47 -25.15 1.67
C PHE A 164 2.16 -26.44 2.14
N GLY A 165 3.26 -26.31 2.89
CA GLY A 165 3.95 -27.46 3.47
C GLY A 165 3.04 -28.27 4.39
N LEU A 166 2.22 -27.59 5.20
CA LEU A 166 1.25 -28.26 6.06
C LEU A 166 0.14 -28.93 5.25
N VAL A 167 -0.35 -28.32 4.15
CA VAL A 167 -1.31 -28.98 3.24
C VAL A 167 -0.75 -30.28 2.71
N ILE A 168 0.49 -30.26 2.19
CA ILE A 168 1.13 -31.45 1.62
C ILE A 168 1.25 -32.55 2.67
N VAL A 169 1.71 -32.21 3.87
CA VAL A 169 1.82 -33.16 4.98
C VAL A 169 0.45 -33.74 5.36
N LEU A 170 -0.58 -32.89 5.45
CA LEU A 170 -1.94 -33.32 5.75
C LEU A 170 -2.50 -34.24 4.66
N VAL A 171 -2.30 -33.93 3.38
CA VAL A 171 -2.72 -34.80 2.27
C VAL A 171 -2.03 -36.16 2.29
N ILE A 172 -0.76 -36.21 2.73
CA ILE A 172 0.00 -37.48 2.84
C ILE A 172 -0.48 -38.30 4.05
N ILE A 173 -0.75 -37.66 5.19
CA ILE A 173 -1.05 -38.33 6.46
C ILE A 173 -2.55 -38.64 6.62
N SER A 174 -3.43 -37.82 6.03
CA SER A 174 -4.86 -37.77 6.32
C SER A 174 -5.69 -37.89 5.05
N THR A 175 -6.70 -38.77 5.09
CA THR A 175 -7.77 -38.93 4.08
C THR A 175 -8.85 -37.83 4.17
N THR A 176 -8.56 -36.67 4.75
CA THR A 176 -9.54 -35.58 4.88
C THR A 176 -9.69 -34.82 3.56
N GLU A 177 -10.89 -34.86 2.99
CA GLU A 177 -11.26 -34.09 1.79
C GLU A 177 -11.39 -32.58 2.05
N THR A 178 -11.40 -32.15 3.32
CA THR A 178 -11.63 -30.74 3.69
C THR A 178 -10.39 -30.08 4.28
N MET A 179 -10.12 -28.88 3.76
CA MET A 179 -9.06 -27.99 4.22
C MET A 179 -9.39 -27.45 5.63
N PRO A 180 -8.51 -27.59 6.63
CA PRO A 180 -8.75 -27.02 7.95
C PRO A 180 -8.93 -25.49 7.92
N THR A 181 -9.96 -24.97 8.61
CA THR A 181 -10.28 -23.52 8.64
C THR A 181 -9.12 -22.63 9.10
N PHE A 182 -8.20 -23.13 9.93
CA PHE A 182 -7.06 -22.33 10.36
C PHE A 182 -6.05 -22.06 9.23
N LEU A 183 -5.98 -22.93 8.22
CA LEU A 183 -5.09 -22.75 7.07
C LEU A 183 -5.57 -21.64 6.15
N SER A 184 -6.88 -21.56 5.89
CA SER A 184 -7.44 -20.45 5.10
C SER A 184 -7.24 -19.11 5.80
N ILE A 185 -7.36 -19.06 7.13
CA ILE A 185 -7.07 -17.83 7.90
C ILE A 185 -5.58 -17.46 7.79
N LEU A 186 -4.68 -18.44 7.87
CA LEU A 186 -3.24 -18.21 7.76
C LEU A 186 -2.85 -17.70 6.37
N GLU A 187 -3.43 -18.28 5.33
CA GLU A 187 -3.27 -17.87 3.93
C GLU A 187 -3.74 -16.42 3.72
N ASP A 188 -4.97 -16.09 4.13
CA ASP A 188 -5.53 -14.74 4.08
C ASP A 188 -4.65 -13.70 4.78
N LEU A 189 -4.11 -14.06 5.96
CA LEU A 189 -3.21 -13.21 6.72
C LEU A 189 -1.86 -13.06 6.01
N ALA A 190 -1.34 -14.14 5.43
CA ALA A 190 -0.11 -14.12 4.64
C ALA A 190 -0.26 -13.20 3.43
N VAL A 191 -1.32 -13.35 2.65
CA VAL A 191 -1.62 -12.49 1.49
C VAL A 191 -1.72 -11.03 1.91
N SER A 192 -2.49 -10.72 2.97
CA SER A 192 -2.63 -9.35 3.49
C SER A 192 -1.28 -8.76 3.93
N ALA A 193 -0.46 -9.54 4.62
CA ALA A 193 0.90 -9.14 4.97
C ALA A 193 1.78 -8.93 3.73
N GLY A 194 1.61 -9.74 2.69
CA GLY A 194 2.32 -9.63 1.42
C GLY A 194 1.98 -8.35 0.67
N VAL A 195 0.69 -7.97 0.62
CA VAL A 195 0.22 -6.69 0.05
C VAL A 195 0.86 -5.52 0.78
N LEU A 196 0.83 -5.52 2.12
CA LEU A 196 1.42 -4.44 2.92
C LEU A 196 2.95 -4.42 2.82
N GLY A 197 3.60 -5.59 2.80
CA GLY A 197 5.03 -5.73 2.59
C GLY A 197 5.48 -5.10 1.27
N PHE A 198 4.77 -5.44 0.19
CA PHE A 198 4.96 -4.85 -1.13
C PHE A 198 4.70 -3.35 -1.13
N ALA A 199 3.57 -2.91 -0.58
CA ALA A 199 3.17 -1.51 -0.51
C ALA A 199 4.19 -0.61 0.20
N LEU A 200 4.63 -1.02 1.40
CA LEU A 200 5.58 -0.25 2.21
C LEU A 200 6.98 -0.28 1.62
N GLY A 201 7.41 -1.40 1.04
CA GLY A 201 8.67 -1.51 0.30
C GLY A 201 8.70 -0.58 -0.91
N LEU A 202 7.63 -0.60 -1.73
CA LEU A 202 7.48 0.26 -2.89
C LEU A 202 7.43 1.75 -2.50
N ALA A 203 6.64 2.10 -1.48
CA ALA A 203 6.56 3.46 -0.95
C ALA A 203 7.94 3.97 -0.51
N SER A 204 8.71 3.12 0.17
CA SER A 204 10.06 3.44 0.63
C SER A 204 11.03 3.71 -0.53
N LEU A 205 10.93 2.92 -1.60
CA LEU A 205 11.76 3.09 -2.79
C LEU A 205 11.40 4.36 -3.57
N LEU A 206 10.12 4.61 -3.79
CA LEU A 206 9.63 5.79 -4.53
C LEU A 206 9.93 7.10 -3.79
N CYS A 207 9.98 7.07 -2.45
CA CYS A 207 10.37 8.20 -1.61
C CYS A 207 11.88 8.25 -1.30
N ARG A 208 12.68 7.34 -1.87
CA ARG A 208 14.15 7.31 -1.73
C ARG A 208 14.64 7.24 -0.28
N TYR A 209 13.96 6.49 0.59
CA TYR A 209 14.38 6.34 2.00
C TYR A 209 15.75 5.64 2.15
N ARG A 210 16.41 5.87 3.30
CA ARG A 210 17.81 5.48 3.54
C ARG A 210 18.07 3.98 3.38
N TRP A 211 17.15 3.15 3.87
CA TRP A 211 17.32 1.68 3.94
C TRP A 211 16.78 0.96 2.70
N LYS A 212 17.31 1.32 1.52
CA LYS A 212 16.81 0.82 0.22
C LYS A 212 16.82 -0.71 0.12
N ILE A 213 17.91 -1.36 0.54
CA ILE A 213 18.05 -2.82 0.45
C ILE A 213 16.97 -3.53 1.27
N VAL A 214 16.72 -3.05 2.50
CA VAL A 214 15.68 -3.60 3.39
C VAL A 214 14.29 -3.47 2.75
N ALA A 215 13.99 -2.30 2.17
CA ALA A 215 12.74 -2.08 1.43
C ALA A 215 12.60 -2.99 0.20
N ILE A 216 13.67 -3.19 -0.58
CA ILE A 216 13.67 -4.09 -1.75
C ILE A 216 13.37 -5.53 -1.34
N MET A 217 14.02 -6.02 -0.27
CA MET A 217 13.79 -7.39 0.21
C MET A 217 12.32 -7.60 0.62
N GLY A 218 11.75 -6.67 1.38
CA GLY A 218 10.34 -6.72 1.75
C GLY A 218 9.39 -6.65 0.56
N MET A 219 9.71 -5.78 -0.40
CA MET A 219 8.94 -5.64 -1.64
C MET A 219 8.95 -6.92 -2.46
N ILE A 220 10.12 -7.54 -2.67
CA ILE A 220 10.26 -8.78 -3.44
C ILE A 220 9.54 -9.92 -2.73
N ALA A 221 9.73 -10.10 -1.42
CA ALA A 221 9.08 -11.17 -0.68
C ALA A 221 7.55 -11.03 -0.69
N GLY A 222 7.04 -9.81 -0.51
CA GLY A 222 5.62 -9.51 -0.66
C GLY A 222 5.12 -9.79 -2.07
N LEU A 223 5.81 -9.31 -3.11
CA LEU A 223 5.44 -9.55 -4.52
C LEU A 223 5.42 -11.04 -4.87
N LEU A 224 6.40 -11.82 -4.42
CA LEU A 224 6.44 -13.26 -4.64
C LEU A 224 5.23 -13.95 -3.99
N THR A 225 4.84 -13.54 -2.78
CA THR A 225 3.64 -14.05 -2.11
C THR A 225 2.40 -13.81 -2.99
N LEU A 226 2.23 -12.58 -3.52
CA LEU A 226 1.09 -12.23 -4.37
C LEU A 226 1.09 -12.96 -5.72
N ILE A 227 2.27 -13.20 -6.31
CA ILE A 227 2.38 -13.98 -7.55
C ILE A 227 1.99 -15.43 -7.31
N ILE A 228 2.48 -16.04 -6.23
CA ILE A 228 2.14 -17.42 -5.87
C ILE A 228 0.63 -17.54 -5.68
N GLU A 229 0.03 -16.62 -4.91
CA GLU A 229 -1.41 -16.56 -4.67
C GLU A 229 -2.21 -16.53 -5.98
N VAL A 230 -1.90 -15.59 -6.88
CA VAL A 230 -2.59 -15.47 -8.16
C VAL A 230 -2.41 -16.72 -9.02
N VAL A 231 -1.21 -17.30 -9.07
CA VAL A 231 -0.95 -18.51 -9.86
C VAL A 231 -1.71 -19.71 -9.29
N VAL A 232 -1.72 -19.88 -7.98
CA VAL A 232 -2.45 -20.96 -7.32
C VAL A 232 -3.95 -20.81 -7.57
N GLY A 233 -4.52 -19.63 -7.37
CA GLY A 233 -5.94 -19.37 -7.63
C GLY A 233 -6.36 -19.42 -9.10
N LEU A 234 -5.41 -19.49 -10.05
CA LEU A 234 -5.70 -19.74 -11.47
C LEU A 234 -5.64 -21.23 -11.84
N ILE A 235 -4.93 -22.04 -11.04
CA ILE A 235 -4.77 -23.47 -11.29
C ILE A 235 -5.92 -24.26 -10.65
N PHE A 236 -6.35 -23.83 -9.46
CA PHE A 236 -7.42 -24.46 -8.68
C PHE A 236 -8.72 -23.68 -8.79
#